data_AF-A0A401UKS1-F1
#
_entry.id   AF-A0A401UKS1-F1
#
_cell.length_a   1.000
_cell.length_b   1.000
_cell.length_c   1.000
_cell.angle_alpha   90.00
_cell.angle_beta   90.00
_cell.angle_gamma   90.00
#
_symmetry.space_group_name_H-M   'P 1'
#
loop_
_entity.id
_entity.type
_entity.pdbx_description
1 polymer ?
#
loop_
_entity_poly.entity_id
_entity_poly.type
_entity_poly.pdbx_seq_one_letter_code
_entity_poly.pdbx_strand_id
1 'polypeptide(L)'
;MHKNDFLLKIFGVSGILGFICEMFNNMQTSYIILLMLIILDTITGVFTAIKYKRFSSAGLRKATKKIITYSLCVITVRLLETILNSITITTMLSQIIIAFLAITESVSILENLTLLGVPIPSNILPILIKTLKIPGLDAMLKTSKDKHSEFSDIDDIINYQIPAFEDKYIRNFLEIKCDVMKSTINQIILIDETTNDNPDILFYRILSTIELGLKDMNKKWSEEKIPTKYIDFFSKVNQPKVDKCLEKLKFICYSTKTTREKKIQIIDCIVIILYQTIIDARKTI
;
A
#
# COMPACT_ATOMS: atom_id res chain seq x y z
N MET A 1 -22.21 0.25 46.94
CA MET A 1 -22.85 -0.23 45.69
C MET A 1 -21.94 -0.23 44.45
N HIS A 2 -21.00 0.71 44.28
CA HIS A 2 -20.20 0.82 43.04
C HIS A 2 -19.25 -0.36 42.69
N LYS A 3 -18.71 -1.10 43.67
CA LYS A 3 -17.76 -2.20 43.39
C LYS A 3 -18.43 -3.45 42.78
N ASN A 4 -19.66 -3.76 43.17
CA ASN A 4 -20.35 -4.96 42.70
C ASN A 4 -20.83 -4.80 41.24
N ASP A 5 -21.22 -3.59 40.83
CA ASP A 5 -21.57 -3.30 39.43
C ASP A 5 -20.35 -3.33 38.50
N PHE A 6 -19.18 -2.93 39.00
CA PHE A 6 -17.92 -3.02 38.25
C PHE A 6 -17.49 -4.48 38.06
N LEU A 7 -17.57 -5.28 39.13
CA LEU A 7 -17.29 -6.72 39.06
C LEU A 7 -18.30 -7.44 38.16
N LEU A 8 -19.60 -7.13 38.23
CA LEU A 8 -20.62 -7.72 37.37
C LEU A 8 -20.36 -7.41 35.88
N LYS A 9 -19.91 -6.20 35.55
CA LYS A 9 -19.52 -5.83 34.18
C LYS A 9 -18.28 -6.59 33.72
N ILE A 10 -17.28 -6.76 34.59
CA ILE A 10 -16.08 -7.56 34.26
C ILE A 10 -16.44 -9.03 34.04
N PHE A 11 -17.26 -9.62 34.91
CA PHE A 11 -17.70 -11.01 34.78
C PHE A 11 -18.63 -11.22 33.57
N GLY A 12 -19.46 -10.23 33.23
CA GLY A 12 -20.28 -10.25 32.01
C GLY A 12 -19.43 -10.21 30.74
N VAL A 13 -18.41 -9.34 30.70
CA VAL A 13 -17.46 -9.26 29.57
C VAL A 13 -16.62 -10.54 29.48
N SER A 14 -16.14 -11.10 30.60
CA SER A 14 -15.39 -12.35 30.59
C SER A 14 -16.24 -13.56 30.20
N GLY A 15 -17.53 -13.56 30.54
CA GLY A 15 -18.48 -14.61 30.15
C GLY A 15 -18.80 -14.59 28.66
N ILE A 16 -19.01 -13.41 28.08
CA ILE A 16 -19.17 -13.24 26.63
C ILE A 16 -17.89 -13.63 25.90
N LEU A 17 -16.72 -13.21 26.40
CA LEU A 17 -15.42 -13.56 25.83
C LEU A 17 -15.13 -15.07 25.93
N GLY A 18 -15.48 -15.71 27.05
CA GLY A 18 -15.35 -17.15 27.27
C GLY A 18 -16.26 -17.96 26.35
N PHE A 19 -17.53 -17.57 26.21
CA PHE A 19 -18.48 -18.21 25.29
C PHE A 19 -18.05 -18.07 23.82
N ILE A 20 -17.52 -16.90 23.44
CA ILE A 20 -16.93 -16.68 22.13
C ILE A 20 -15.71 -17.60 21.94
N CYS A 21 -14.80 -17.68 22.93
CA CYS A 21 -13.64 -18.59 22.88
C CYS A 21 -14.04 -20.06 22.73
N GLU A 22 -15.11 -20.50 23.39
CA GLU A 22 -15.59 -21.88 23.34
C GLU A 22 -16.28 -22.22 22.00
N MET A 23 -17.00 -21.25 21.42
CA MET A 23 -17.48 -21.32 20.03
C MET A 23 -16.33 -21.38 19.02
N PHE A 24 -15.21 -20.70 19.30
CA PHE A 24 -14.00 -20.76 18.47
C PHE A 24 -13.20 -22.04 18.67
N ASN A 25 -13.27 -22.70 19.83
CA ASN A 25 -12.44 -23.88 20.15
C ASN A 25 -12.69 -25.08 19.21
N ASN A 26 -13.86 -25.13 18.55
CA ASN A 26 -14.22 -26.18 17.59
C ASN A 26 -14.07 -25.77 16.11
N MET A 27 -13.60 -24.54 15.84
CA MET A 27 -13.31 -24.05 14.49
C MET A 27 -11.93 -24.52 14.05
N GLN A 28 -11.74 -24.85 12.76
CA GLN A 28 -10.39 -25.11 12.25
C GLN A 28 -9.51 -23.87 12.47
N THR A 29 -8.30 -24.08 12.98
CA THR A 29 -7.33 -23.04 13.37
C THR A 29 -7.14 -21.95 12.30
N SER A 30 -7.20 -22.33 11.02
CA SER A 30 -7.09 -21.40 9.88
C SER A 30 -8.17 -20.30 9.86
N TYR A 31 -9.41 -20.60 10.23
CA TYR A 31 -10.49 -19.60 10.29
C TYR A 31 -10.29 -18.60 11.42
N ILE A 32 -9.81 -19.07 12.57
CA ILE A 32 -9.49 -18.21 13.73
C ILE A 32 -8.37 -17.24 13.35
N ILE A 33 -7.32 -17.73 12.68
CA ILE A 33 -6.21 -16.89 12.21
C ILE A 33 -6.72 -15.81 11.25
N LEU A 34 -7.57 -16.17 10.28
CA LEU A 34 -8.14 -15.20 9.35
C LEU A 34 -8.99 -14.14 10.07
N LEU A 35 -9.82 -14.55 11.03
CA LEU A 35 -10.63 -13.62 11.81
C LEU A 35 -9.76 -12.66 12.61
N MET A 36 -8.70 -13.16 13.25
CA MET A 36 -7.74 -12.33 13.99
C MET A 36 -7.03 -11.32 13.07
N LEU A 37 -6.68 -11.72 11.84
CA LEU A 37 -6.09 -10.82 10.86
C LEU A 37 -7.06 -9.71 10.45
N ILE A 38 -8.35 -10.02 10.21
CA ILE A 38 -9.37 -9.00 9.91
C ILE A 38 -9.52 -8.03 11.09
N ILE A 39 -9.54 -8.54 12.33
CA ILE A 39 -9.62 -7.69 13.53
C ILE A 39 -8.40 -6.77 13.62
N LEU A 40 -7.18 -7.30 13.44
CA LEU A 40 -5.96 -6.51 13.45
C LEU A 40 -5.93 -5.47 12.32
N ASP A 41 -6.39 -5.82 11.12
CA ASP A 41 -6.49 -4.89 9.99
C ASP A 41 -7.46 -3.75 10.28
N THR A 42 -8.61 -4.06 10.88
CA THR A 42 -9.59 -3.04 11.25
C THR A 42 -9.06 -2.12 12.35
N ILE A 43 -8.37 -2.65 13.36
CA ILE A 43 -7.75 -1.87 14.43
C ILE A 43 -6.65 -0.97 13.87
N THR A 44 -5.74 -1.52 13.05
CA THR A 44 -4.66 -0.74 12.43
C THR A 44 -5.22 0.31 11.46
N GLY A 45 -6.23 -0.01 10.67
CA GLY A 45 -6.94 0.92 9.82
C GLY A 45 -7.66 2.02 10.59
N VAL A 46 -8.26 1.71 11.75
CA VAL A 46 -8.86 2.70 12.66
C VAL A 46 -7.78 3.62 13.23
N PHE A 47 -6.66 3.09 13.73
CA PHE A 47 -5.55 3.91 14.23
C PHE A 47 -5.00 4.83 13.14
N THR A 48 -4.85 4.32 11.91
CA THR A 48 -4.50 5.12 10.73
C THR A 48 -5.54 6.22 10.52
N ALA A 49 -6.83 5.90 10.52
CA ALA A 49 -7.90 6.89 10.35
C ALA A 49 -7.95 7.95 11.46
N ILE A 50 -7.70 7.60 12.73
CA ILE A 50 -7.61 8.54 13.86
C ILE A 50 -6.41 9.47 13.66
N LYS A 51 -5.23 8.90 13.42
CA LYS A 51 -3.99 9.66 13.21
C LYS A 51 -4.14 10.66 12.06
N TYR A 52 -4.84 10.26 11.01
CA TYR A 52 -5.06 11.06 9.81
C TYR A 52 -6.38 11.84 9.77
N LYS A 53 -7.15 11.86 10.87
CA LYS A 53 -8.48 12.50 10.99
C LYS A 53 -9.44 12.14 9.84
N ARG A 54 -9.31 10.96 9.25
CA ARG A 54 -10.11 10.44 8.12
C ARG A 54 -11.21 9.49 8.58
N PHE A 55 -11.94 9.85 9.64
CA PHE A 55 -13.15 9.12 10.00
C PHE A 55 -14.27 9.47 9.02
N SER A 56 -14.33 8.75 7.90
CA SER A 56 -15.42 8.87 6.93
C SER A 56 -16.29 7.62 6.93
N SER A 57 -17.57 7.79 6.63
CA SER A 57 -18.52 6.69 6.42
C SER A 57 -18.07 5.74 5.30
N ALA A 58 -17.26 6.23 4.35
CA ALA A 58 -16.65 5.43 3.30
C ALA A 58 -15.63 4.42 3.83
N GLY A 59 -14.85 4.78 4.86
CA GLY A 59 -13.92 3.87 5.54
C GLY A 59 -14.64 2.74 6.29
N LEU A 60 -15.74 3.06 6.98
CA LEU A 60 -16.58 2.07 7.64
C LEU A 60 -17.25 1.15 6.62
N ARG A 61 -17.77 1.71 5.52
CA ARG A 61 -18.37 0.94 4.41
C ARG A 61 -17.35 -0.01 3.74
N LYS A 62 -16.06 0.38 3.68
CA LYS A 62 -14.97 -0.47 3.19
C LYS A 62 -14.77 -1.68 4.10
N ALA A 63 -14.70 -1.47 5.42
CA ALA A 63 -14.60 -2.56 6.39
C ALA A 63 -15.81 -3.51 6.34
N THR A 64 -17.04 -2.97 6.30
CA THR A 64 -18.26 -3.79 6.20
C THR A 64 -18.29 -4.60 4.90
N LYS A 65 -17.89 -4.03 3.77
CA LYS A 65 -17.83 -4.73 2.49
C LYS A 65 -16.79 -5.86 2.48
N LYS A 66 -15.66 -5.66 3.17
CA LYS A 66 -14.60 -6.67 3.33
C LYS A 66 -15.13 -7.89 4.08
N ILE A 67 -15.80 -7.66 5.22
CA ILE A 67 -16.43 -8.70 6.04
C ILE A 67 -17.45 -9.50 5.23
N ILE A 68 -18.37 -8.82 4.53
CA ILE A 68 -19.42 -9.47 3.71
C ILE A 68 -18.81 -10.30 2.57
N THR A 69 -17.80 -9.75 1.90
CA THR A 69 -17.17 -10.42 0.75
C THR A 69 -16.41 -11.67 1.20
N TYR A 70 -15.70 -11.59 2.32
CA TYR A 70 -14.91 -12.70 2.85
C TYR A 70 -15.82 -13.78 3.43
N SER A 71 -16.86 -13.41 4.17
CA SER A 71 -17.85 -14.37 4.66
C SER A 71 -18.53 -15.09 3.50
N LEU A 72 -18.95 -14.37 2.46
CA LEU A 72 -19.60 -14.96 1.29
C LEU A 72 -18.66 -15.89 0.52
N CYS A 73 -17.39 -15.49 0.33
CA CYS A 73 -16.39 -16.30 -0.36
C CYS A 73 -16.11 -17.61 0.39
N VAL A 74 -15.88 -17.54 1.71
CA VAL A 74 -15.64 -18.72 2.55
C VAL A 74 -16.86 -19.65 2.56
N ILE A 75 -18.07 -19.11 2.72
CA ILE A 75 -19.30 -19.91 2.74
C ILE A 75 -19.51 -20.59 1.38
N THR A 76 -19.36 -19.86 0.28
CA THR A 76 -19.55 -20.41 -1.08
C THR A 76 -18.62 -21.59 -1.33
N VAL A 77 -17.36 -21.48 -0.91
CA VAL A 77 -16.38 -22.54 -1.13
C VAL A 77 -16.60 -23.71 -0.18
N ARG A 78 -17.04 -23.46 1.06
CA ARG A 78 -17.43 -24.56 1.95
C ARG A 78 -18.67 -25.29 1.47
N LEU A 79 -19.65 -24.60 0.91
CA LEU A 79 -20.81 -25.24 0.27
C LEU A 79 -20.38 -26.07 -0.93
N LEU A 80 -19.49 -25.53 -1.78
CA LEU A 80 -18.93 -26.26 -2.91
C LEU A 80 -18.15 -27.51 -2.48
N GLU A 81 -17.29 -27.38 -1.48
CA GLU A 81 -16.57 -28.53 -0.90
C GLU A 81 -17.51 -29.54 -0.28
N THR A 82 -18.58 -29.12 0.39
CA THR A 82 -19.56 -30.04 1.00
C THR A 82 -20.25 -30.87 -0.07
N ILE A 83 -20.56 -30.28 -1.23
CA ILE A 83 -21.08 -30.99 -2.41
C ILE A 83 -20.02 -31.94 -2.97
N LEU A 84 -18.78 -31.47 -3.14
CA LEU A 84 -17.66 -32.28 -3.66
C LEU A 84 -17.23 -33.41 -2.71
N ASN A 85 -17.45 -33.26 -1.41
CA ASN A 85 -17.10 -34.24 -0.37
C ASN A 85 -17.87 -35.56 -0.55
N SER A 86 -18.97 -35.54 -1.31
CA SER A 86 -19.70 -36.74 -1.73
C SER A 86 -18.94 -37.59 -2.76
N ILE A 87 -17.92 -37.02 -3.41
CA ILE A 87 -17.11 -37.64 -4.47
C ILE A 87 -15.66 -37.85 -4.02
N THR A 88 -15.06 -36.87 -3.33
CA THR A 88 -13.68 -36.94 -2.82
C THR A 88 -13.56 -36.15 -1.52
N ILE A 89 -13.06 -36.76 -0.43
CA ILE A 89 -12.87 -36.07 0.86
C ILE A 89 -11.81 -34.98 0.68
N THR A 90 -12.20 -33.72 0.57
CA THR A 90 -11.28 -32.61 0.35
C THR A 90 -11.69 -31.36 1.12
N THR A 91 -10.76 -30.84 1.94
CA THR A 91 -10.85 -29.52 2.59
C THR A 91 -9.83 -28.54 2.01
N MET A 92 -9.24 -28.89 0.88
CA MET A 92 -8.10 -28.19 0.27
C MET A 92 -8.50 -26.85 -0.34
N LEU A 93 -9.70 -26.73 -0.92
CA LEU A 93 -10.16 -25.49 -1.55
C LEU A 93 -10.39 -24.40 -0.51
N SER A 94 -10.98 -24.75 0.63
CA SER A 94 -11.19 -23.83 1.73
C SER A 94 -9.88 -23.42 2.37
N GLN A 95 -8.93 -24.35 2.55
CA GLN A 95 -7.60 -24.02 3.06
C GLN A 95 -6.86 -23.07 2.13
N ILE A 96 -6.91 -23.27 0.82
CA ILE A 96 -6.30 -22.38 -0.19
C ILE A 96 -6.92 -20.98 -0.11
N ILE A 97 -8.25 -20.88 -0.03
CA ILE A 97 -8.92 -19.58 0.01
C ILE A 97 -8.68 -18.86 1.33
N ILE A 98 -8.68 -19.57 2.46
CA ILE A 98 -8.35 -18.97 3.75
C ILE A 98 -6.91 -18.47 3.75
N ALA A 99 -5.95 -19.25 3.22
CA ALA A 99 -4.56 -18.83 3.11
C ALA A 99 -4.44 -17.59 2.21
N PHE A 100 -5.16 -17.57 1.08
CA PHE A 100 -5.22 -16.42 0.20
C PHE A 100 -5.75 -15.16 0.90
N LEU A 101 -6.89 -15.27 1.59
CA LEU A 101 -7.48 -14.15 2.33
C LEU A 101 -6.55 -13.68 3.46
N ALA A 102 -5.89 -14.60 4.16
CA ALA A 102 -4.93 -14.29 5.21
C ALA A 102 -3.71 -13.50 4.68
N ILE A 103 -3.21 -13.86 3.49
CA ILE A 103 -2.14 -13.10 2.81
C ILE A 103 -2.63 -11.69 2.49
N THR A 104 -3.85 -11.54 1.94
CA THR A 104 -4.39 -10.22 1.60
C THR A 104 -4.57 -9.32 2.83
N GLU A 105 -4.99 -9.87 3.97
CA GLU A 105 -5.08 -9.12 5.22
C GLU A 105 -3.71 -8.75 5.79
N SER A 106 -2.75 -9.67 5.72
CA SER A 106 -1.38 -9.40 6.17
C SER A 106 -0.74 -8.26 5.40
N VAL A 107 -0.99 -8.17 4.08
CA VAL A 107 -0.56 -7.04 3.24
C VAL A 107 -1.25 -5.74 3.66
N SER A 108 -2.57 -5.77 3.86
CA SER A 108 -3.38 -4.63 4.29
C SER A 108 -2.91 -4.05 5.64
N ILE A 109 -2.61 -4.92 6.62
CA ILE A 109 -2.03 -4.53 7.91
C ILE A 109 -0.68 -3.86 7.71
N LEU A 110 0.17 -4.42 6.86
CA LEU A 110 1.51 -3.91 6.61
C LEU A 110 1.48 -2.52 5.95
N GLU A 111 0.52 -2.28 5.05
CA GLU A 111 0.23 -0.96 4.48
C GLU A 111 -0.22 0.02 5.57
N ASN A 112 -1.18 -0.36 6.43
CA ASN A 112 -1.64 0.47 7.54
C ASN A 112 -0.50 0.81 8.52
N LEU A 113 0.37 -0.14 8.84
CA LEU A 113 1.54 0.09 9.72
C LEU A 113 2.56 1.04 9.06
N THR A 114 2.75 0.91 7.74
CA THR A 114 3.60 1.83 6.97
C THR A 114 3.04 3.25 7.04
N LEU A 115 1.72 3.39 6.87
CA LEU A 115 1.02 4.66 7.06
C LEU A 115 1.13 5.16 8.50
N LEU A 116 1.13 4.30 9.51
CA LEU A 116 1.35 4.71 10.90
C LEU A 116 2.79 5.17 11.19
N GLY A 117 3.70 5.07 10.23
CA GLY A 117 5.10 5.49 10.37
C GLY A 117 5.98 4.43 11.04
N VAL A 118 5.53 3.17 11.08
CA VAL A 118 6.36 2.05 11.51
C VAL A 118 7.39 1.79 10.40
N PRO A 119 8.70 1.76 10.71
CA PRO A 119 9.75 1.55 9.73
C PRO A 119 9.72 0.10 9.22
N ILE A 120 8.91 -0.16 8.21
CA ILE A 120 8.85 -1.45 7.51
C ILE A 120 9.82 -1.40 6.33
N PRO A 121 10.68 -2.43 6.14
CA PRO A 121 11.58 -2.48 5.00
C PRO A 121 10.77 -2.48 3.70
N SER A 122 11.04 -1.53 2.80
CA SER A 122 10.33 -1.29 1.52
C SER A 122 10.29 -2.49 0.57
N ASN A 123 11.12 -3.50 0.85
CA ASN A 123 11.22 -4.69 0.04
C ASN A 123 10.28 -5.81 0.51
N ILE A 124 9.69 -5.74 1.70
CA ILE A 124 8.88 -6.84 2.26
C ILE A 124 7.61 -7.07 1.42
N LEU A 125 6.81 -6.04 1.10
CA LEU A 125 5.63 -6.20 0.25
C LEU A 125 5.95 -6.82 -1.12
N PRO A 126 6.86 -6.22 -1.93
CA PRO A 126 7.17 -6.77 -3.24
C PRO A 126 7.92 -8.11 -3.17
N ILE A 127 8.69 -8.39 -2.11
CA ILE A 127 9.29 -9.72 -1.88
C ILE A 127 8.19 -10.72 -1.51
N LEU A 128 7.26 -10.42 -0.60
CA LEU A 128 6.18 -11.35 -0.25
C LEU A 128 5.36 -11.72 -1.48
N ILE A 129 4.94 -10.72 -2.25
CA ILE A 129 4.17 -10.93 -3.49
C ILE A 129 4.98 -11.79 -4.48
N LYS A 130 6.25 -11.47 -4.69
CA LYS A 130 7.15 -12.23 -5.59
C LYS A 130 7.47 -13.64 -5.11
N THR A 131 7.54 -13.86 -3.80
CA THR A 131 7.95 -15.14 -3.18
C THR A 131 6.78 -16.11 -3.09
N LEU A 132 5.55 -15.61 -2.93
CA LEU A 132 4.37 -16.44 -2.78
C LEU A 132 3.95 -17.16 -4.07
N LYS A 133 4.36 -16.70 -5.27
CA LYS A 133 4.12 -17.35 -6.59
C LYS A 133 2.70 -17.94 -6.75
N ILE A 134 1.67 -17.29 -6.20
CA ILE A 134 0.29 -17.75 -6.30
C ILE A 134 -0.28 -17.22 -7.62
N PRO A 135 -0.69 -18.08 -8.57
CA PRO A 135 -1.29 -17.63 -9.83
C PRO A 135 -2.53 -16.78 -9.56
N GLY A 136 -2.60 -15.57 -10.14
CA GLY A 136 -3.76 -14.67 -10.02
C GLY A 136 -3.72 -13.68 -8.84
N LEU A 137 -2.84 -13.86 -7.85
CA LEU A 137 -2.69 -12.93 -6.72
C LEU A 137 -2.22 -11.55 -7.18
N ASP A 138 -1.26 -11.52 -8.11
CA ASP A 138 -0.70 -10.27 -8.65
C ASP A 138 -1.74 -9.44 -9.40
N ALA A 139 -2.64 -10.10 -10.14
CA ALA A 139 -3.70 -9.45 -10.91
C ALA A 139 -4.77 -8.84 -9.99
N MET A 140 -5.15 -9.55 -8.93
CA MET A 140 -6.14 -9.05 -7.96
C MET A 140 -5.56 -7.95 -7.06
N LEU A 141 -4.30 -8.04 -6.64
CA LEU A 141 -3.61 -6.97 -5.92
C LEU A 141 -3.49 -5.72 -6.77
N LYS A 142 -3.16 -5.85 -8.07
CA LYS A 142 -3.24 -4.74 -9.03
C LYS A 142 -4.65 -4.17 -9.14
N THR A 143 -5.70 -4.99 -9.12
CA THR A 143 -7.10 -4.52 -9.17
C THR A 143 -7.53 -3.79 -7.88
N SER A 144 -6.97 -4.19 -6.73
CA SER A 144 -7.16 -3.50 -5.45
C SER A 144 -6.40 -2.18 -5.38
N LYS A 145 -5.19 -2.13 -5.96
CA LYS A 145 -4.41 -0.90 -6.16
C LYS A 145 -5.08 0.03 -7.18
N ASP A 146 -5.60 -0.46 -8.29
CA ASP A 146 -6.32 0.36 -9.30
C ASP A 146 -7.57 1.07 -8.73
N LYS A 147 -8.08 0.64 -7.57
CA LYS A 147 -9.21 1.28 -6.87
C LYS A 147 -8.80 2.37 -5.88
N HIS A 148 -7.51 2.48 -5.57
CA HIS A 148 -6.90 3.61 -4.88
C HIS A 148 -6.09 4.34 -5.94
N SER A 149 -6.51 5.54 -6.35
CA SER A 149 -5.76 6.30 -7.34
C SER A 149 -4.27 6.30 -6.97
N GLU A 150 -3.37 6.07 -7.93
CA GLU A 150 -1.91 6.18 -7.73
C GLU A 150 -1.52 7.55 -7.11
N PHE A 151 -2.42 8.53 -7.25
CA PHE A 151 -2.39 9.85 -6.62
C PHE A 151 -2.79 9.89 -5.15
N SER A 152 -3.64 8.98 -4.65
CA SER A 152 -4.05 8.97 -3.25
C SER A 152 -2.85 8.81 -2.32
N ASP A 153 -1.90 7.96 -2.67
CA ASP A 153 -0.67 7.78 -1.90
C ASP A 153 0.21 9.04 -1.83
N ILE A 154 0.33 9.78 -2.95
CA ILE A 154 1.10 11.04 -3.02
C ILE A 154 0.36 12.18 -2.32
N ASP A 155 -0.94 12.28 -2.52
CA ASP A 155 -1.79 13.25 -1.83
C ASP A 155 -1.82 12.99 -0.32
N ASP A 156 -1.73 11.73 0.10
CA ASP A 156 -1.66 11.33 1.50
C ASP A 156 -0.29 11.67 2.13
N ILE A 157 0.79 11.54 1.35
CA ILE A 157 2.09 12.06 1.75
C ILE A 157 2.03 13.57 1.99
N ILE A 158 1.56 14.33 0.99
CA ILE A 158 1.58 15.81 1.01
C ILE A 158 0.74 16.33 2.17
N ASN A 159 -0.48 15.82 2.30
CA ASN A 159 -1.44 16.40 3.25
C ASN A 159 -1.20 15.95 4.70
N TYR A 160 -0.42 14.89 4.94
CA TYR A 160 -0.32 14.32 6.29
C TYR A 160 1.07 13.90 6.75
N GLN A 161 1.95 13.41 5.87
CA GLN A 161 3.30 13.04 6.28
C GLN A 161 4.21 14.26 6.36
N ILE A 162 4.09 15.19 5.41
CA ILE A 162 4.93 16.39 5.37
C ILE A 162 4.63 17.37 6.51
N PRO A 163 3.37 17.63 6.91
CA PRO A 163 3.08 18.52 8.04
C PRO A 163 3.62 18.02 9.39
N ALA A 164 3.99 16.74 9.51
CA ALA A 164 4.53 16.16 10.73
C ALA A 164 6.02 16.50 10.98
N PHE A 165 6.74 17.06 10.00
CA PHE A 165 8.13 17.48 10.18
C PHE A 165 8.19 18.84 10.87
N GLU A 166 9.01 18.99 11.92
CA GLU A 166 9.16 20.25 12.65
C GLU A 166 9.90 21.31 11.80
N ASP A 167 10.91 20.89 11.04
CA ASP A 167 11.72 21.76 10.19
C ASP A 167 10.95 22.24 8.95
N LYS A 168 10.74 23.56 8.88
CA LYS A 168 10.05 24.23 7.76
C LYS A 168 10.75 24.00 6.42
N TYR A 169 12.08 23.94 6.38
CA TYR A 169 12.82 23.75 5.14
C TYR A 169 12.67 22.33 4.60
N ILE A 170 12.62 21.33 5.49
CA ILE A 170 12.33 19.94 5.11
C ILE A 170 10.90 19.84 4.57
N ARG A 171 9.93 20.52 5.19
CA ARG A 171 8.54 20.54 4.68
C ARG A 171 8.45 21.11 3.27
N ASN A 172 8.93 22.33 3.08
CA ASN A 172 8.90 22.99 1.77
C ASN A 172 9.66 22.18 0.71
N PHE A 173 10.81 21.59 1.07
CA PHE A 173 11.58 20.72 0.19
C PHE A 173 10.75 19.52 -0.30
N LEU A 174 10.11 18.82 0.64
CA LEU A 174 9.30 17.64 0.35
C LEU A 174 8.03 17.99 -0.42
N GLU A 175 7.36 19.09 -0.10
CA GLU A 175 6.15 19.55 -0.80
C GLU A 175 6.43 19.80 -2.27
N ILE A 176 7.46 20.61 -2.57
CA ILE A 176 7.89 20.89 -3.94
C ILE A 176 8.26 19.60 -4.68
N LYS A 177 8.96 18.68 -4.00
CA LYS A 177 9.33 17.39 -4.59
C LYS A 177 8.09 16.57 -4.96
N CYS A 178 7.10 16.49 -4.08
CA CYS A 178 5.88 15.74 -4.32
C CYS A 178 5.05 16.35 -5.45
N ASP A 179 4.90 17.69 -5.47
CA ASP A 179 4.12 18.40 -6.47
C ASP A 179 4.70 18.24 -7.88
N VAL A 180 6.01 18.42 -8.01
CA VAL A 180 6.70 18.24 -9.29
C VAL A 180 6.58 16.80 -9.75
N MET A 181 6.77 15.83 -8.85
CA MET A 181 6.68 14.43 -9.20
C MET A 181 5.27 14.02 -9.62
N LYS A 182 4.24 14.57 -8.96
CA LYS A 182 2.83 14.40 -9.36
C LYS A 182 2.58 14.92 -10.77
N SER A 183 3.12 16.10 -11.10
CA SER A 183 3.05 16.66 -12.45
C SER A 183 3.75 15.76 -13.49
N THR A 184 4.94 15.24 -13.16
CA THR A 184 5.68 14.30 -14.03
C THR A 184 4.90 13.01 -14.27
N ILE A 185 4.31 12.43 -13.23
CA ILE A 185 3.46 11.22 -13.34
C ILE A 185 2.26 11.48 -14.26
N ASN A 186 1.56 12.61 -14.08
CA ASN A 186 0.45 13.00 -14.95
C ASN A 186 0.86 13.07 -16.43
N GLN A 187 2.03 13.67 -16.71
CA GLN A 187 2.56 13.73 -18.06
C GLN A 187 2.87 12.34 -18.64
N ILE A 188 3.43 11.43 -17.84
CA ILE A 188 3.72 10.04 -18.26
C ILE A 188 2.44 9.25 -18.57
N ILE A 189 1.39 9.42 -17.77
CA ILE A 189 0.09 8.76 -17.99
C ILE A 189 -0.51 9.19 -19.34
N LEU A 190 -0.44 10.49 -19.64
CA LEU A 190 -0.97 11.10 -20.86
C LEU A 190 -0.18 10.78 -22.14
N ILE A 191 0.98 10.10 -22.04
CA ILE A 191 1.73 9.68 -23.23
C ILE A 191 0.88 8.73 -24.06
N ASP A 192 0.54 9.12 -25.28
CA ASP A 192 -0.43 8.42 -26.12
C ASP A 192 -0.04 6.95 -26.39
N GLU A 193 -1.00 6.02 -26.25
CA GLU A 193 -0.77 4.58 -26.47
C GLU A 193 -0.47 4.26 -27.93
N THR A 194 -0.77 5.18 -28.85
CA THR A 194 -0.51 5.07 -30.29
C THR A 194 0.98 5.12 -30.66
N THR A 195 1.88 5.51 -29.75
CA THR A 195 3.35 5.39 -29.93
C THR A 195 3.87 3.94 -29.85
N ASN A 196 2.97 2.97 -30.06
CA ASN A 196 3.01 1.57 -29.62
C ASN A 196 4.14 0.70 -30.16
N ASP A 197 4.83 1.08 -31.24
CA ASP A 197 5.75 0.16 -31.91
C ASP A 197 7.24 0.44 -31.69
N ASN A 198 7.60 1.65 -31.23
CA ASN A 198 9.02 1.98 -31.05
C ASN A 198 9.40 2.18 -29.56
N PRO A 199 10.09 1.21 -28.94
CA PRO A 199 10.52 1.31 -27.54
C PRO A 199 11.49 2.48 -27.30
N ASP A 200 12.23 2.92 -28.32
CA ASP A 200 13.13 4.06 -28.21
C ASP A 200 12.35 5.37 -28.01
N ILE A 201 11.29 5.58 -28.79
CA ILE A 201 10.45 6.79 -28.70
C ILE A 201 9.80 6.89 -27.32
N LEU A 202 9.24 5.77 -26.84
CA LEU A 202 8.65 5.69 -25.51
C LEU A 202 9.70 5.97 -24.42
N PHE A 203 10.88 5.37 -24.52
CA PHE A 203 11.99 5.59 -23.60
C PHE A 203 12.42 7.06 -23.54
N TYR A 204 12.73 7.68 -24.68
CA TYR A 204 13.21 9.07 -24.70
C TYR A 204 12.13 10.07 -24.28
N ARG A 205 10.86 9.82 -24.59
CA ARG A 205 9.75 10.68 -24.14
C ARG A 205 9.58 10.62 -22.62
N ILE A 206 9.66 9.43 -22.02
CA ILE A 206 9.59 9.30 -20.56
C ILE A 206 10.84 9.89 -19.90
N LEU A 207 12.03 9.59 -20.44
CA LEU A 207 13.30 10.11 -19.91
C LEU A 207 13.30 11.64 -19.91
N SER A 208 12.98 12.27 -21.03
CA SER A 208 12.90 13.73 -21.13
C SER A 208 11.86 14.32 -20.17
N THR A 209 10.71 13.67 -19.99
CA THR A 209 9.69 14.08 -19.02
C THR A 209 10.21 14.07 -17.59
N ILE A 210 10.96 13.02 -17.21
CA ILE A 210 11.59 12.91 -15.90
C ILE A 210 12.69 13.97 -15.72
N GLU A 211 13.57 14.15 -16.70
CA GLU A 211 14.65 15.14 -16.66
C GLU A 211 14.14 16.57 -16.55
N LEU A 212 13.07 16.91 -17.30
CA LEU A 212 12.40 18.19 -17.20
C LEU A 212 11.78 18.40 -15.81
N GLY A 213 11.16 17.36 -15.24
CA GLY A 213 10.66 17.39 -13.88
C GLY A 213 11.77 17.65 -12.85
N LEU A 214 12.88 16.93 -12.93
CA LEU A 214 14.03 17.13 -12.04
C LEU A 214 14.61 18.55 -12.16
N LYS A 215 14.67 19.11 -13.38
CA LYS A 215 15.11 20.48 -13.61
C LYS A 215 14.15 21.52 -13.01
N ASP A 216 12.84 21.33 -13.18
CA ASP A 216 11.80 22.17 -12.58
C ASP A 216 11.86 22.14 -11.05
N MET A 217 12.11 20.96 -10.48
CA MET A 217 12.28 20.76 -9.04
C MET A 217 13.44 21.59 -8.47
N ASN A 218 14.62 21.51 -9.09
CA ASN A 218 15.78 22.30 -8.69
C ASN A 218 15.53 23.80 -8.79
N LYS A 219 14.81 24.24 -9.83
CA LYS A 219 14.43 25.64 -10.01
C LYS A 219 13.51 26.10 -8.88
N LYS A 220 12.43 25.36 -8.58
CA LYS A 220 11.48 25.69 -7.50
C LYS A 220 12.14 25.72 -6.13
N TRP A 221 13.04 24.79 -5.83
CA TRP A 221 13.82 24.82 -4.58
C TRP A 221 14.68 26.07 -4.46
N SER A 222 15.25 26.55 -5.56
CA SER A 222 16.01 27.81 -5.60
C SER A 222 15.11 29.03 -5.39
N GLU A 223 13.92 29.05 -6.00
CA GLU A 223 12.94 30.15 -5.87
C GLU A 223 12.41 30.27 -4.43
N GLU A 224 12.16 29.13 -3.77
CA GLU A 224 11.72 29.04 -2.37
C GLU A 224 12.87 29.19 -1.35
N LYS A 225 14.08 29.52 -1.82
CA LYS A 225 15.28 29.78 -1.00
C LYS A 225 15.59 28.65 -0.02
N ILE A 226 15.43 27.41 -0.45
CA ILE A 226 15.77 26.25 0.37
C ILE A 226 17.31 26.20 0.55
N PRO A 227 17.83 26.04 1.78
CA PRO A 227 19.27 26.02 2.00
C PRO A 227 19.93 24.88 1.22
N THR A 228 21.04 25.21 0.54
CA THR A 228 21.80 24.26 -0.30
C THR A 228 22.22 23.01 0.44
N LYS A 229 22.49 23.10 1.75
CA LYS A 229 22.79 21.93 2.61
C LYS A 229 21.71 20.83 2.51
N TYR A 230 20.43 21.18 2.48
CA TYR A 230 19.35 20.19 2.36
C TYR A 230 19.30 19.60 0.95
N ILE A 231 19.45 20.46 -0.07
CA ILE A 231 19.45 20.04 -1.48
C ILE A 231 20.61 19.05 -1.73
N ASP A 232 21.82 19.37 -1.27
CA ASP A 232 23.01 18.54 -1.43
C ASP A 232 22.93 17.23 -0.65
N PHE A 233 22.38 17.27 0.57
CA PHE A 233 22.17 16.06 1.36
C PHE A 233 21.20 15.11 0.67
N PHE A 234 20.01 15.59 0.30
CA PHE A 234 18.99 14.75 -0.32
C PHE A 234 19.33 14.37 -1.76
N SER A 235 20.07 15.20 -2.51
CA SER A 235 20.57 14.83 -3.83
C SER A 235 21.55 13.67 -3.69
N LYS A 236 22.54 13.75 -2.79
CA LYS A 236 23.52 12.69 -2.55
C LYS A 236 22.88 11.37 -2.10
N VAL A 237 21.91 11.43 -1.19
CA VAL A 237 21.21 10.24 -0.68
C VAL A 237 20.30 9.62 -1.75
N ASN A 238 19.71 10.44 -2.63
CA ASN A 238 18.76 9.95 -3.63
C ASN A 238 19.39 9.60 -4.98
N GLN A 239 20.56 10.15 -5.32
CA GLN A 239 21.24 9.93 -6.59
C GLN A 239 21.36 8.44 -6.98
N PRO A 240 21.88 7.54 -6.14
CA PRO A 240 22.01 6.12 -6.52
C PRO A 240 20.66 5.43 -6.78
N LYS A 241 19.57 5.95 -6.19
CA LYS A 241 18.21 5.41 -6.40
C LYS A 241 17.62 5.94 -7.70
N VAL A 242 17.88 7.21 -8.02
CA VAL A 242 17.53 7.81 -9.31
C VAL A 242 18.26 7.08 -10.43
N ASP A 243 19.57 6.86 -10.29
CA ASP A 243 20.37 6.13 -11.28
C ASP A 243 19.82 4.73 -11.52
N LYS A 244 19.53 3.99 -10.43
CA LYS A 244 18.91 2.65 -10.51
C LYS A 244 17.52 2.67 -11.16
N CYS A 245 16.74 3.73 -10.96
CA CYS A 245 15.44 3.91 -11.61
C CYS A 245 15.61 4.16 -13.12
N LEU A 246 16.58 4.99 -13.50
CA LEU A 246 16.90 5.28 -14.90
C LEU A 246 17.42 4.04 -15.63
N GLU A 247 18.25 3.20 -14.99
CA GLU A 247 18.66 1.90 -15.54
C GLU A 247 17.44 0.99 -15.78
N LYS A 248 16.55 0.88 -14.79
CA LYS A 248 15.30 0.11 -14.91
C LYS A 248 14.39 0.63 -16.00
N LEU A 249 14.33 1.94 -16.23
CA LEU A 249 13.50 2.56 -17.26
C LEU A 249 13.80 1.95 -18.63
N LYS A 250 15.08 1.76 -18.97
CA LYS A 250 15.48 1.10 -20.22
C LYS A 250 14.95 -0.34 -20.28
N PHE A 251 15.13 -1.14 -19.24
CA PHE A 251 14.60 -2.51 -19.23
C PHE A 251 13.07 -2.57 -19.34
N ILE A 252 12.36 -1.61 -18.73
CA ILE A 252 10.88 -1.56 -18.78
C ILE A 252 10.40 -1.21 -20.19
N CYS A 253 10.97 -0.16 -20.80
CA CYS A 253 10.53 0.31 -22.12
C CYS A 253 10.75 -0.72 -23.23
N TYR A 254 11.84 -1.49 -23.16
CA TYR A 254 12.17 -2.55 -24.13
C TYR A 254 11.55 -3.91 -23.80
N SER A 255 10.76 -4.02 -22.72
CA SER A 255 10.06 -5.26 -22.40
C SER A 255 8.89 -5.52 -23.35
N THR A 256 8.50 -6.79 -23.45
CA THR A 256 7.34 -7.26 -24.26
C THR A 256 5.98 -6.93 -23.64
N LYS A 257 5.95 -6.15 -22.56
CA LYS A 257 4.74 -5.79 -21.82
C LYS A 257 3.91 -4.74 -22.55
N THR A 258 2.64 -4.61 -22.16
CA THR A 258 1.76 -3.56 -22.70
C THR A 258 2.22 -2.17 -22.28
N THR A 259 1.92 -1.15 -23.09
CA THR A 259 2.25 0.26 -22.79
C THR A 259 1.70 0.72 -21.43
N ARG A 260 0.48 0.27 -21.08
CA ARG A 260 -0.12 0.50 -19.76
C ARG A 260 0.72 -0.10 -18.63
N GLU A 261 1.15 -1.36 -18.76
CA GLU A 261 1.98 -2.01 -17.74
C GLU A 261 3.39 -1.41 -17.61
N LYS A 262 3.94 -0.89 -18.71
CA LYS A 262 5.21 -0.15 -18.70
C LYS A 262 5.06 1.14 -17.89
N LYS A 263 4.03 1.93 -18.17
CA LYS A 263 3.72 3.18 -17.43
C LYS A 263 3.58 2.93 -15.94
N ILE A 264 2.78 1.95 -15.52
CA ILE A 264 2.59 1.61 -14.10
C ILE A 264 3.92 1.28 -13.42
N GLN A 265 4.78 0.47 -14.04
CA GLN A 265 6.09 0.13 -13.45
C GLN A 265 7.04 1.32 -13.32
N ILE A 266 6.93 2.28 -14.24
CA ILE A 266 7.72 3.52 -14.20
C ILE A 266 7.21 4.41 -13.06
N ILE A 267 5.88 4.55 -12.94
CA ILE A 267 5.23 5.29 -11.86
C ILE A 267 5.60 4.69 -10.51
N ASP A 268 5.57 3.36 -10.37
CA ASP A 268 6.02 2.65 -9.16
C ASP A 268 7.47 3.02 -8.81
N CYS A 269 8.38 3.07 -9.78
CA CYS A 269 9.77 3.44 -9.51
C CYS A 269 9.90 4.88 -9.02
N ILE A 270 9.12 5.80 -9.60
CA ILE A 270 9.07 7.20 -9.19
C ILE A 270 8.53 7.35 -7.76
N VAL A 271 7.42 6.68 -7.45
CA VAL A 271 6.77 6.70 -6.13
C VAL A 271 7.70 6.12 -5.05
N ILE A 272 8.45 5.05 -5.37
CA ILE A 272 9.45 4.48 -4.44
C ILE A 272 10.53 5.51 -4.07
N ILE A 273 11.03 6.30 -5.02
CA ILE A 273 12.03 7.35 -4.75
C ILE A 273 11.44 8.41 -3.81
N LEU A 274 10.17 8.79 -4.02
CA LEU A 274 9.48 9.75 -3.18
C LEU A 274 9.38 9.27 -1.73
N TYR A 275 8.86 8.05 -1.53
CA TYR A 275 8.76 7.42 -0.20
C TYR A 275 10.11 7.31 0.50
N GLN A 276 11.15 6.88 -0.21
CA GLN A 276 12.48 6.78 0.37
C GLN A 276 13.04 8.14 0.77
N THR A 277 12.77 9.20 0.00
CA THR A 277 13.20 10.55 0.36
C THR A 277 12.56 11.00 1.68
N ILE A 278 11.29 10.68 1.89
CA ILE A 278 10.57 11.01 3.13
C ILE A 278 11.12 10.22 4.31
N ILE A 279 11.43 8.93 4.11
CA ILE A 279 12.06 8.10 5.13
C ILE A 279 13.42 8.67 5.53
N ASP A 280 14.24 9.05 4.55
CA ASP A 280 15.56 9.60 4.84
C ASP A 280 15.46 10.97 5.52
N ALA A 281 14.47 11.79 5.16
CA ALA A 281 14.17 13.03 5.85
C ALA A 281 13.81 12.80 7.33
N ARG A 282 13.07 11.73 7.66
CA ARG A 282 12.74 11.39 9.05
C ARG A 282 13.95 10.98 9.87
N LYS A 283 14.96 10.37 9.23
CA LYS A 283 16.23 9.99 9.89
C LYS A 283 17.17 11.18 10.09
N THR A 284 16.87 12.32 9.47
CA THR A 284 17.68 13.54 9.61
C THR A 284 17.25 14.40 10.80
N ILE A 285 16.11 14.04 11.43
CA ILE A 285 15.66 14.49 12.75
C ILE A 285 16.28 13.56 13.80
#